data_AF-A0A0G0D0Y7-F1
#
_entry.id   AF-A0A0G0D0Y7-F1
#
_cell.length_a   1.000
_cell.length_b   1.000
_cell.length_c   1.000
_cell.angle_alpha   90.00
_cell.angle_beta   90.00
_cell.angle_gamma   90.00
#
_symmetry.space_group_name_H-M   'P 1'
#
loop_
_entity.id
_entity.type
_entity.pdbx_description
1 polymer ?
#
loop_
_entity_poly.entity_id
_entity_poly.type
_entity_poly.pdbx_seq_one_letter_code
_entity_poly.pdbx_strand_id
1 'polypeptide(L)'
;MDKKESEKLEFKSSFAEWKEAIISLCAFANKKGGKVIVGVKDDGTINEIQIGKNTIEDFANKIKNNTDPILYPSINVKTFGLGEIVEIEVSESDNKPVFAFDRAYIRVGKTSQKMSQTEVRELIKRYALSDFDKMYLEKDLKKIEFDVDLIKKINNKYYKFKIRSEIDFLKKLGLVSKNKITNAGYLCFAKNNTDIYQSIVKAARFKGQSVVKFLDEKEFDGSIIHCVDQTMNFIKRHINTEFVITGKPERDEIWDYPLLALREAVINALIHRDYNDSGNIQIRIFDSSLEIWSPGILPKEINIKNIFLENRSIPRNKKLVEIFHQINLVESWGTGFQRIVEECKKNGNKMPEFSEKAGAFVIAFKRRESTDLEKLGEKLGEKLGEKLGEKLGENQEKILKFIQLNKNITISELAEELMISSTAVENNLAKLKKEGRIKRVGPDKGGYWKIIKK
;
A
#
# COMPACT_ATOMS: atom_id res chain seq x y z
N MET A 1 -33.98 -10.22 21.61
CA MET A 1 -32.89 -9.71 20.74
C MET A 1 -31.61 -9.70 21.56
N ASP A 2 -30.61 -10.53 21.27
CA ASP A 2 -29.32 -10.58 22.02
C ASP A 2 -28.30 -9.50 21.60
N LYS A 3 -28.78 -8.32 21.17
CA LYS A 3 -27.88 -7.25 20.70
C LYS A 3 -27.84 -6.14 21.72
N LYS A 4 -26.65 -5.84 22.23
CA LYS A 4 -26.34 -4.63 23.01
C LYS A 4 -25.95 -3.51 22.06
N GLU A 5 -26.09 -2.27 22.52
CA GLU A 5 -25.56 -1.11 21.80
C GLU A 5 -24.07 -1.28 21.48
N SER A 6 -23.66 -0.73 20.34
CA SER A 6 -22.31 -0.92 19.82
C SER A 6 -21.86 0.23 18.93
N GLU A 7 -20.72 0.08 18.28
CA GLU A 7 -20.24 1.02 17.28
C GLU A 7 -21.11 1.09 16.01
N LYS A 8 -22.10 0.19 15.86
CA LYS A 8 -23.00 0.12 14.69
C LYS A 8 -24.49 0.01 15.07
N LEU A 9 -24.82 0.06 16.35
CA LEU A 9 -26.18 -0.12 16.86
C LEU A 9 -26.45 0.85 18.01
N GLU A 10 -27.56 1.57 17.90
CA GLU A 10 -28.10 2.48 18.92
C GLU A 10 -29.57 2.11 19.18
N PHE A 11 -30.00 2.18 20.44
CA PHE A 11 -31.39 2.05 20.83
C PHE A 11 -32.00 3.39 21.23
N LYS A 12 -33.28 3.55 20.92
CA LYS A 12 -34.10 4.69 21.31
C LYS A 12 -35.44 4.18 21.76
N SER A 13 -35.91 4.65 22.91
CA SER A 13 -37.16 4.19 23.49
C SER A 13 -38.38 4.68 22.69
N SER A 14 -38.27 5.86 22.05
CA SER A 14 -39.34 6.47 21.25
C SER A 14 -38.81 7.55 20.30
N PHE A 15 -39.68 8.04 19.40
CA PHE A 15 -39.38 9.19 18.53
C PHE A 15 -39.27 10.54 19.26
N ALA A 16 -39.49 10.60 20.59
CA ALA A 16 -39.18 11.79 21.37
C ALA A 16 -37.67 12.09 21.37
N GLU A 17 -36.84 11.06 21.28
CA GLU A 17 -35.37 11.12 21.25
C GLU A 17 -34.82 11.32 19.83
N TRP A 18 -35.57 12.02 18.97
CA TRP A 18 -35.23 12.16 17.56
C TRP A 18 -33.90 12.90 17.33
N LYS A 19 -33.51 13.81 18.23
CA LYS A 19 -32.23 14.54 18.12
C LYS A 19 -31.05 13.60 18.34
N GLU A 20 -31.12 12.79 19.39
CA GLU A 20 -30.12 11.80 19.77
C GLU A 20 -30.02 10.70 18.69
N ALA A 21 -31.16 10.33 18.10
CA ALA A 21 -31.20 9.43 16.95
C ALA A 21 -30.45 10.03 15.75
N ILE A 22 -30.70 11.29 15.38
CA ILE A 22 -29.99 11.97 14.27
C ILE A 22 -28.50 12.11 14.55
N ILE A 23 -28.10 12.46 15.77
CA ILE A 23 -26.69 12.52 16.18
C ILE A 23 -26.02 11.16 16.00
N SER A 24 -26.71 10.07 16.36
CA SER A 24 -26.18 8.71 16.18
C SER A 24 -26.07 8.30 14.72
N LEU A 25 -27.07 8.64 13.88
CA LEU A 25 -27.00 8.42 12.43
C LEU A 25 -25.83 9.20 11.81
N CYS A 26 -25.63 10.46 12.19
CA CYS A 26 -24.47 11.26 11.78
C CYS A 26 -23.15 10.61 12.20
N ALA A 27 -23.05 10.16 13.46
CA ALA A 27 -21.86 9.49 13.99
C ALA A 27 -21.55 8.17 13.27
N PHE A 28 -22.58 7.39 12.93
CA PHE A 28 -22.45 6.17 12.14
C PHE A 28 -22.01 6.47 10.70
N ALA A 29 -22.64 7.43 10.04
CA ALA A 29 -22.29 7.86 8.68
C ALA A 29 -20.85 8.36 8.60
N ASN A 30 -20.34 9.05 9.62
CA ASN A 30 -18.95 9.48 9.72
C ASN A 30 -17.94 8.33 9.97
N LYS A 31 -18.40 7.14 10.33
CA LYS A 31 -17.54 5.97 10.59
C LYS A 31 -17.77 4.86 9.58
N LYS A 32 -18.51 3.80 9.91
CA LYS A 32 -18.69 2.58 9.08
C LYS A 32 -20.16 2.29 8.76
N GLY A 33 -21.03 3.29 8.88
CA GLY A 33 -22.47 3.08 8.90
C GLY A 33 -22.95 2.36 10.17
N GLY A 34 -24.25 2.17 10.27
CA GLY A 34 -24.89 1.61 11.45
C GLY A 34 -26.40 1.81 11.43
N LYS A 35 -27.06 1.39 12.51
CA LYS A 35 -28.51 1.48 12.63
C LYS A 35 -28.96 1.99 13.99
N VAL A 36 -30.05 2.74 13.98
CA VAL A 36 -30.82 3.13 15.16
C VAL A 36 -32.10 2.30 15.17
N ILE A 37 -32.43 1.67 16.30
CA ILE A 37 -33.73 1.01 16.48
C ILE A 37 -34.56 1.82 17.47
N VAL A 38 -35.70 2.32 17.01
CA VAL A 38 -36.68 3.05 17.83
C VAL A 38 -37.75 2.06 18.32
N GLY A 39 -38.15 2.19 19.58
CA GLY A 39 -39.04 1.24 20.27
C GLY A 39 -38.29 0.18 21.09
N VAL A 40 -37.04 0.47 21.49
CA VAL A 40 -36.21 -0.42 22.32
C VAL A 40 -35.51 0.42 23.38
N LYS A 41 -35.55 -0.02 24.65
CA LYS A 41 -34.83 0.59 25.76
C LYS A 41 -33.34 0.21 25.73
N ASP A 42 -32.50 0.96 26.44
CA ASP A 42 -31.05 0.74 26.51
C ASP A 42 -30.65 -0.68 26.98
N ASP A 43 -31.49 -1.32 27.79
CA ASP A 43 -31.30 -2.69 28.28
C ASP A 43 -31.70 -3.78 27.24
N GLY A 44 -32.22 -3.37 26.08
CA GLY A 44 -32.72 -4.25 25.02
C GLY A 44 -34.18 -4.66 25.17
N THR A 45 -34.88 -4.17 26.21
CA THR A 45 -36.31 -4.41 26.40
C THR A 45 -37.10 -3.68 25.33
N ILE A 46 -38.01 -4.39 24.66
CA ILE A 46 -38.87 -3.82 23.63
C ILE A 46 -39.87 -2.87 24.30
N ASN A 47 -39.91 -1.63 23.81
CA ASN A 47 -40.85 -0.61 24.20
C ASN A 47 -41.75 -0.35 23.00
N GLU A 48 -42.80 -1.16 22.87
CA GLU A 48 -43.76 -1.09 21.77
C GLU A 48 -44.27 0.34 21.57
N ILE A 49 -44.06 0.91 20.39
CA ILE A 49 -44.58 2.23 20.04
C ILE A 49 -45.74 2.10 19.04
N GLN A 50 -46.67 3.06 19.10
CA GLN A 50 -47.68 3.23 18.05
C GLN A 50 -47.22 4.32 17.08
N ILE A 51 -47.12 3.98 15.80
CA ILE A 51 -46.70 4.93 14.76
C ILE A 51 -47.93 5.65 14.24
N GLY A 52 -48.06 6.94 14.58
CA GLY A 52 -49.11 7.80 14.05
C GLY A 52 -48.91 8.11 12.56
N LYS A 53 -49.99 8.56 11.90
CA LYS A 53 -49.97 9.04 10.52
C LYS A 53 -48.86 10.11 10.36
N ASN A 54 -47.99 9.94 9.37
CA ASN A 54 -46.85 10.81 9.03
C ASN A 54 -45.61 10.74 9.95
N THR A 55 -45.60 9.95 11.03
CA THR A 55 -44.43 9.92 11.97
C THR A 55 -43.10 9.64 11.26
N ILE A 56 -43.11 8.71 10.29
CA ILE A 56 -41.91 8.34 9.52
C ILE A 56 -41.49 9.45 8.56
N GLU A 57 -42.45 10.09 7.90
CA GLU A 57 -42.22 11.20 6.96
C GLU A 57 -41.65 12.42 7.70
N ASP A 58 -42.20 12.73 8.87
CA ASP A 58 -41.73 13.80 9.75
C ASP A 58 -40.30 13.53 10.24
N PHE A 59 -40.00 12.29 10.61
CA PHE A 59 -38.65 11.92 11.05
C PHE A 59 -37.63 11.96 9.89
N ALA A 60 -38.01 11.50 8.70
CA ALA A 60 -37.18 11.61 7.50
C ALA A 60 -36.89 13.09 7.15
N ASN A 61 -37.89 13.97 7.25
CA ASN A 61 -37.70 15.41 7.08
C ASN A 61 -36.80 16.03 8.16
N LYS A 62 -36.93 15.58 9.42
CA LYS A 62 -36.01 16.00 10.49
C LYS A 62 -34.57 15.60 10.21
N ILE A 63 -34.31 14.38 9.72
CA ILE A 63 -32.97 13.98 9.30
C ILE A 63 -32.46 14.92 8.22
N LYS A 64 -33.23 15.07 7.13
CA LYS A 64 -32.86 15.93 5.99
C LYS A 64 -32.51 17.36 6.40
N ASN A 65 -33.32 17.97 7.26
CA ASN A 65 -33.16 19.37 7.66
C ASN A 65 -32.05 19.60 8.70
N ASN A 66 -31.55 18.54 9.34
CA ASN A 66 -30.58 18.67 10.43
C ASN A 66 -29.25 17.97 10.12
N THR A 67 -29.04 17.48 8.89
CA THR A 67 -27.79 16.86 8.47
C THR A 67 -27.23 17.49 7.20
N ASP A 68 -25.91 17.71 7.17
CA ASP A 68 -25.18 18.21 6.00
C ASP A 68 -23.86 17.47 5.83
N PRO A 69 -23.57 16.80 4.69
CA PRO A 69 -24.51 16.49 3.61
C PRO A 69 -25.74 15.72 4.11
N ILE A 70 -26.83 15.86 3.36
CA ILE A 70 -28.11 15.23 3.67
C ILE A 70 -27.95 13.70 3.76
N LEU A 71 -28.40 13.10 4.86
CA LEU A 71 -28.50 11.66 5.02
C LEU A 71 -29.83 11.13 4.46
N TYR A 72 -29.76 10.01 3.73
CA TYR A 72 -30.90 9.27 3.19
C TYR A 72 -30.93 7.85 3.76
N PRO A 73 -31.34 7.65 5.03
CA PRO A 73 -31.35 6.32 5.63
C PRO A 73 -32.50 5.45 5.10
N SER A 74 -32.31 4.12 5.15
CA SER A 74 -33.40 3.16 4.98
C SER A 74 -34.20 3.07 6.27
N ILE A 75 -35.52 3.24 6.20
CA ILE A 75 -36.41 3.19 7.36
C ILE A 75 -37.38 2.02 7.17
N ASN A 76 -37.27 1.01 8.03
CA ASN A 76 -38.09 -0.20 8.00
C ASN A 76 -38.90 -0.33 9.28
N VAL A 77 -40.22 -0.37 9.15
CA VAL A 77 -41.15 -0.62 10.27
C VAL A 77 -41.34 -2.13 10.41
N LYS A 78 -41.21 -2.65 11.63
CA LYS A 78 -41.50 -4.05 11.95
C LYS A 78 -42.53 -4.12 13.06
N THR A 79 -43.55 -4.93 12.86
CA THR A 79 -44.55 -5.22 13.89
C THR A 79 -43.98 -6.20 14.90
N PHE A 80 -44.15 -5.92 16.19
CA PHE A 80 -43.74 -6.79 17.28
C PHE A 80 -44.83 -6.78 18.36
N GLY A 81 -45.51 -7.91 18.56
CA GLY A 81 -46.65 -7.97 19.47
C GLY A 81 -47.81 -7.11 18.99
N LEU A 82 -48.28 -6.18 19.83
CA LEU A 82 -49.37 -5.24 19.53
C LEU A 82 -48.86 -3.85 19.11
N GLY A 83 -47.54 -3.63 19.08
CA GLY A 83 -46.94 -2.40 18.61
C GLY A 83 -45.86 -2.61 17.57
N GLU A 84 -45.05 -1.57 17.38
CA GLU A 84 -44.10 -1.49 16.29
C GLU A 84 -42.70 -1.11 16.79
N ILE A 85 -41.68 -1.52 16.05
CA ILE A 85 -40.30 -1.02 16.16
C ILE A 85 -39.86 -0.48 14.80
N VAL A 86 -38.98 0.50 14.80
CA VAL A 86 -38.48 1.12 13.57
C VAL A 86 -36.98 0.98 13.49
N GLU A 87 -36.50 0.31 12.43
CA GLU A 87 -35.08 0.21 12.12
C GLU A 87 -34.70 1.29 11.10
N ILE A 88 -33.80 2.19 11.49
CA ILE A 88 -33.28 3.26 10.63
C ILE A 88 -31.80 2.97 10.38
N GLU A 89 -31.45 2.63 9.15
CA GLU A 89 -30.10 2.24 8.77
C GLU A 89 -29.46 3.29 7.86
N VAL A 90 -28.21 3.64 8.16
CA VAL A 90 -27.40 4.56 7.35
C VAL A 90 -26.08 3.90 6.98
N SER A 91 -25.70 4.01 5.72
CA SER A 91 -24.38 3.59 5.23
C SER A 91 -23.29 4.57 5.67
N GLU A 92 -22.02 4.16 5.56
CA GLU A 92 -20.91 5.12 5.62
C GLU A 92 -21.08 6.18 4.54
N SER A 93 -20.91 7.46 4.90
CA SER A 93 -20.98 8.56 3.93
C SER A 93 -19.72 8.61 3.07
N ASP A 94 -19.90 8.86 1.77
CA ASP A 94 -18.79 9.16 0.87
C ASP A 94 -18.29 10.59 1.02
N ASN A 95 -19.17 11.51 1.42
CA ASN A 95 -18.86 12.91 1.67
C ASN A 95 -18.77 13.13 3.18
N LYS A 96 -17.56 12.98 3.75
CA LYS A 96 -17.30 13.26 5.16
C LYS A 96 -16.53 14.58 5.32
N PRO A 97 -16.71 15.28 6.45
CA PRO A 97 -17.61 14.99 7.57
C PRO A 97 -19.09 15.23 7.23
N VAL A 98 -19.95 14.40 7.81
CA VAL A 98 -21.38 14.68 8.01
C VAL A 98 -21.54 15.46 9.29
N PHE A 99 -22.25 16.57 9.22
CA PHE A 99 -22.64 17.39 10.35
C PHE A 99 -24.08 17.05 10.73
N ALA A 100 -24.38 17.03 12.02
CA ALA A 100 -25.72 17.10 12.56
C ALA A 100 -25.83 18.34 13.45
N PHE A 101 -26.82 19.20 13.20
CA PHE A 101 -26.97 20.45 13.96
C PHE A 101 -25.65 21.25 14.00
N ASP A 102 -25.03 21.45 12.84
CA ASP A 102 -23.77 22.18 12.62
C ASP A 102 -22.53 21.60 13.35
N ARG A 103 -22.59 20.33 13.77
CA ARG A 103 -21.50 19.66 14.48
C ARG A 103 -21.25 18.27 13.91
N ALA A 104 -19.98 17.93 13.71
CA ALA A 104 -19.60 16.57 13.31
C ALA A 104 -19.47 15.68 14.55
N TYR A 105 -19.98 14.45 14.45
CA TYR A 105 -19.91 13.45 15.50
C TYR A 105 -19.25 12.17 14.99
N ILE A 106 -18.53 11.46 15.85
CA ILE A 106 -17.95 10.14 15.57
C ILE A 106 -18.37 9.13 16.64
N ARG A 107 -18.58 7.88 16.22
CA ARG A 107 -18.92 6.79 17.14
C ARG A 107 -17.68 6.21 17.81
N VAL A 108 -17.64 6.22 19.14
CA VAL A 108 -16.59 5.59 19.96
C VAL A 108 -17.27 4.66 20.97
N GLY A 109 -17.11 3.35 20.78
CA GLY A 109 -17.86 2.36 21.55
C GLY A 109 -19.37 2.54 21.40
N LYS A 110 -20.06 2.78 22.53
CA LYS A 110 -21.52 3.04 22.57
C LYS A 110 -21.91 4.53 22.55
N THR A 111 -20.94 5.44 22.40
CA THR A 111 -21.21 6.89 22.52
C THR A 111 -20.93 7.62 21.21
N SER A 112 -21.77 8.61 20.90
CA SER A 112 -21.59 9.54 19.79
C SER A 112 -20.88 10.80 20.32
N GLN A 113 -19.58 10.93 20.04
CA GLN A 113 -18.75 12.03 20.55
C GLN A 113 -18.62 13.13 19.50
N LYS A 114 -18.68 14.39 19.94
CA LYS A 114 -18.43 15.54 19.06
C LYS A 114 -16.96 15.53 18.64
N MET A 115 -16.69 15.58 17.34
CA MET A 115 -15.33 15.72 16.82
C MET A 115 -14.76 17.10 17.18
N SER A 116 -13.49 17.13 17.56
CA SER A 116 -12.69 18.35 17.66
C SER A 116 -12.47 18.98 16.27
N GLN A 117 -12.10 20.26 16.23
CA GLN A 117 -11.77 20.91 14.96
C GLN A 117 -10.61 20.21 14.22
N THR A 118 -9.66 19.66 14.96
CA THR A 118 -8.52 18.93 14.38
C THR A 118 -8.99 17.66 13.68
N GLU A 119 -9.80 16.84 14.35
CA GLU A 119 -10.37 15.62 13.75
C GLU A 119 -11.25 15.93 12.53
N VAL A 120 -12.05 17.01 12.59
CA VAL A 120 -12.84 17.47 11.45
C VAL A 120 -11.93 17.83 10.27
N ARG A 121 -10.86 18.60 10.49
CA ARG A 121 -9.90 18.96 9.44
C ARG A 121 -9.20 17.73 8.85
N GLU A 122 -8.79 16.78 9.68
CA GLU A 122 -8.18 15.54 9.23
C GLU A 122 -9.16 14.69 8.39
N LEU A 123 -10.43 14.64 8.79
CA LEU A 123 -11.45 13.90 8.06
C LEU A 123 -11.73 14.56 6.71
N ILE A 124 -11.84 15.90 6.65
CA ILE A 124 -11.94 16.64 5.39
C ILE A 124 -10.74 16.31 4.51
N LYS A 125 -9.50 16.41 5.01
CA LYS A 125 -8.29 16.10 4.21
C LYS A 125 -8.27 14.67 3.68
N ARG A 126 -8.74 13.71 4.47
CA ARG A 126 -8.77 12.28 4.08
C ARG A 126 -9.81 11.98 3.01
N TYR A 127 -10.95 12.66 3.04
CA TYR A 127 -12.10 12.39 2.16
C TYR A 127 -12.25 13.41 1.02
N ALA A 128 -11.53 14.54 1.06
CA ALA A 128 -11.52 15.51 -0.01
C ALA A 128 -10.71 14.99 -1.21
N LEU A 129 -11.40 14.74 -2.31
CA LEU A 129 -10.75 14.70 -3.62
C LEU A 129 -10.43 16.14 -4.02
N SER A 130 -9.15 16.44 -4.21
CA SER A 130 -8.74 17.77 -4.60
C SER A 130 -8.86 17.95 -6.11
N ASP A 131 -9.66 18.92 -6.56
CA ASP A 131 -9.62 19.38 -7.97
C ASP A 131 -8.52 20.43 -8.19
N PHE A 132 -7.54 20.53 -7.28
CA PHE A 132 -6.45 21.51 -7.32
C PHE A 132 -5.82 21.58 -8.70
N ASP A 133 -5.53 20.45 -9.32
CA ASP A 133 -4.80 20.37 -10.57
C ASP A 133 -5.61 20.88 -11.79
N LYS A 134 -6.94 20.95 -11.67
CA LYS A 134 -7.86 21.55 -12.66
C LYS A 134 -8.12 23.03 -12.42
N MET A 135 -7.89 23.52 -11.20
CA MET A 135 -8.05 24.94 -10.90
C MET A 135 -7.10 25.78 -11.74
N TYR A 136 -7.52 26.99 -12.08
CA TYR A 136 -6.66 27.94 -12.78
C TYR A 136 -5.69 28.59 -11.80
N LEU A 137 -4.43 28.69 -12.22
CA LEU A 137 -3.42 29.46 -11.49
C LEU A 137 -3.81 30.93 -11.48
N GLU A 138 -3.68 31.59 -10.33
CA GLU A 138 -3.91 33.02 -10.17
C GLU A 138 -2.71 33.86 -10.67
N LYS A 139 -2.32 33.64 -11.93
CA LYS A 139 -1.24 34.35 -12.61
C LYS A 139 -1.60 34.60 -14.06
N ASP A 140 -1.18 35.77 -14.57
CA ASP A 140 -1.31 36.07 -15.99
C ASP A 140 -0.45 35.10 -16.80
N LEU A 141 -1.06 34.40 -17.76
CA LEU A 141 -0.42 33.46 -18.66
C LEU A 141 0.80 34.06 -19.37
N LYS A 142 0.78 35.36 -19.68
CA LYS A 142 1.89 36.05 -20.35
C LYS A 142 3.13 36.20 -19.48
N LYS A 143 2.99 36.07 -18.16
CA LYS A 143 4.08 36.17 -17.18
C LYS A 143 4.66 34.79 -16.82
N ILE A 144 4.26 33.74 -17.54
CA ILE A 144 4.72 32.38 -17.29
C ILE A 144 5.74 32.01 -18.37
N GLU A 145 6.94 31.65 -17.93
CA GLU A 145 7.95 31.08 -18.81
C GLU A 145 7.73 29.57 -18.92
N PHE A 146 7.53 29.08 -20.14
CA PHE A 146 7.35 27.66 -20.42
C PHE A 146 8.67 26.98 -20.77
N ASP A 147 8.78 25.71 -20.39
CA ASP A 147 9.87 24.83 -20.82
C ASP A 147 9.62 24.36 -22.26
N VAL A 148 10.07 25.18 -23.22
CA VAL A 148 9.85 24.98 -24.65
C VAL A 148 10.45 23.65 -25.14
N ASP A 149 11.62 23.29 -24.62
CA ASP A 149 12.32 22.07 -25.04
C ASP A 149 11.60 20.82 -24.53
N LEU A 150 11.10 20.85 -23.29
CA LEU A 150 10.25 19.79 -22.76
C LEU A 150 8.97 19.63 -23.59
N ILE A 151 8.28 20.75 -23.89
CA ILE A 151 7.06 20.75 -24.69
C ILE A 151 7.32 20.12 -26.06
N LYS A 152 8.37 20.56 -26.77
CA LYS A 152 8.74 20.01 -28.09
C LYS A 152 9.07 18.53 -28.00
N LYS A 153 9.87 18.13 -27.02
CA LYS A 153 10.26 16.72 -26.80
C LYS A 153 9.04 15.84 -26.54
N ILE A 154 8.14 16.26 -25.65
CA ILE A 154 6.92 15.53 -25.30
C ILE A 154 5.96 15.48 -26.48
N ASN A 155 5.75 16.61 -27.17
CA ASN A 155 4.88 16.63 -28.34
C ASN A 155 5.41 15.70 -29.43
N ASN A 156 6.69 15.76 -29.77
CA ASN A 156 7.26 14.93 -30.84
C ASN A 156 7.21 13.43 -30.51
N LYS A 157 7.46 13.07 -29.25
CA LYS A 157 7.51 11.66 -28.83
C LYS A 157 6.13 11.05 -28.60
N TYR A 158 5.20 11.77 -28.00
CA TYR A 158 3.96 11.19 -27.48
C TYR A 158 2.69 11.69 -28.20
N TYR A 159 2.51 13.02 -28.34
CA TYR A 159 1.22 13.58 -28.81
C TYR A 159 1.14 13.85 -30.32
N LYS A 160 2.26 14.23 -30.93
CA LYS A 160 2.43 14.54 -32.36
C LYS A 160 1.43 15.57 -32.89
N PHE A 161 1.06 16.54 -32.06
CA PHE A 161 0.16 17.60 -32.48
C PHE A 161 0.85 18.56 -33.44
N LYS A 162 0.13 19.00 -34.48
CA LYS A 162 0.50 20.20 -35.24
C LYS A 162 0.26 21.43 -34.38
N ILE A 163 1.32 21.99 -33.81
CA ILE A 163 1.26 23.13 -32.89
C ILE A 163 1.80 24.41 -33.54
N ARG A 164 1.17 25.55 -33.27
CA ARG A 164 1.65 26.87 -33.71
C ARG A 164 2.49 27.60 -32.65
N SER A 165 2.30 27.23 -31.38
CA SER A 165 3.02 27.76 -30.23
C SER A 165 2.90 26.81 -29.03
N GLU A 166 3.63 27.09 -27.96
CA GLU A 166 3.55 26.37 -26.69
C GLU A 166 2.14 26.45 -26.10
N ILE A 167 1.50 27.61 -26.21
CA ILE A 167 0.13 27.81 -25.74
C ILE A 167 -0.86 26.96 -26.55
N ASP A 168 -0.65 26.79 -27.86
CA ASP A 168 -1.49 25.91 -28.69
C ASP A 168 -1.36 24.44 -28.25
N PHE A 169 -0.14 23.99 -27.93
CA PHE A 169 0.07 22.67 -27.33
C PHE A 169 -0.72 22.51 -26.02
N LEU A 170 -0.57 23.45 -25.09
CA LEU A 170 -1.26 23.41 -23.79
C LEU A 170 -2.79 23.48 -23.92
N LYS A 171 -3.31 24.25 -24.88
CA LYS A 171 -4.76 24.29 -25.20
C LYS A 171 -5.27 22.93 -25.68
N LYS A 172 -4.52 22.24 -26.55
CA LYS A 172 -4.91 20.91 -27.05
C LYS A 172 -4.94 19.85 -25.96
N LEU A 173 -4.14 20.00 -24.91
CA LEU A 173 -4.18 19.15 -23.71
C LEU A 173 -5.29 19.55 -22.72
N GLY A 174 -6.03 20.63 -22.98
CA GLY A 174 -7.04 21.17 -22.07
C GLY A 174 -6.45 21.85 -20.83
N LEU A 175 -5.18 22.27 -20.90
CA LEU A 175 -4.45 22.88 -19.78
C LEU A 175 -4.52 24.41 -19.79
N VAL A 176 -4.91 25.01 -20.92
CA VAL A 176 -5.14 26.45 -21.05
C VAL A 176 -6.54 26.70 -21.59
N SER A 177 -7.30 27.57 -20.91
CA SER A 177 -8.61 28.03 -21.35
C SER A 177 -8.87 29.46 -20.86
N LYS A 178 -9.62 30.25 -21.62
CA LYS A 178 -9.92 31.67 -21.30
C LYS A 178 -8.69 32.49 -20.87
N ASN A 179 -7.55 32.24 -21.53
CA ASN A 179 -6.26 32.88 -21.24
C ASN A 179 -5.71 32.63 -19.81
N LYS A 180 -6.13 31.53 -19.17
CA LYS A 180 -5.60 31.05 -17.89
C LYS A 180 -5.08 29.63 -18.06
N ILE A 181 -4.03 29.29 -17.31
CA ILE A 181 -3.47 27.93 -17.24
C ILE A 181 -3.99 27.23 -15.99
N THR A 182 -4.20 25.91 -16.08
CA THR A 182 -4.50 25.09 -14.91
C THR A 182 -3.23 24.87 -14.07
N ASN A 183 -3.38 24.56 -12.79
CA ASN A 183 -2.25 24.18 -11.95
C ASN A 183 -1.49 22.97 -12.52
N ALA A 184 -2.19 21.98 -13.09
CA ALA A 184 -1.54 20.87 -13.80
C ALA A 184 -0.66 21.34 -14.97
N GLY A 185 -1.17 22.28 -15.78
CA GLY A 185 -0.42 22.81 -16.91
C GLY A 185 0.82 23.58 -16.49
N TYR A 186 0.69 24.38 -15.44
CA TYR A 186 1.82 25.11 -14.86
C TYR A 186 2.86 24.14 -14.30
N LEU A 187 2.45 23.22 -13.40
CA LEU A 187 3.35 22.26 -12.76
C LEU A 187 4.15 21.39 -13.75
N CYS A 188 3.53 20.98 -14.86
CA CYS A 188 4.16 20.09 -15.83
C CYS A 188 4.98 20.80 -16.91
N PHE A 189 4.72 22.07 -17.21
CA PHE A 189 5.29 22.71 -18.41
C PHE A 189 5.87 24.10 -18.18
N ALA A 190 5.72 24.70 -17.00
CA ALA A 190 6.47 25.89 -16.63
C ALA A 190 7.95 25.55 -16.41
N LYS A 191 8.82 26.50 -16.70
CA LYS A 191 10.27 26.38 -16.47
C LYS A 191 10.60 26.29 -14.99
N ASN A 192 9.88 27.06 -14.18
CA ASN A 192 9.96 27.13 -12.71
C ASN A 192 8.54 27.10 -12.14
N ASN A 193 8.37 26.52 -10.95
CA ASN A 193 7.08 26.39 -10.28
C ASN A 193 6.97 27.26 -9.02
N THR A 194 7.68 28.39 -8.98
CA THR A 194 7.76 29.27 -7.80
C THR A 194 6.41 29.81 -7.31
N ASP A 195 5.39 29.90 -8.18
CA ASP A 195 4.03 30.33 -7.79
C ASP A 195 3.27 29.21 -7.03
N ILE A 196 3.75 27.97 -7.11
CA ILE A 196 3.29 26.81 -6.33
C ILE A 196 4.52 26.29 -5.57
N TYR A 197 5.07 27.10 -4.67
CA TYR A 197 6.34 26.83 -3.96
C TYR A 197 6.37 25.45 -3.29
N GLN A 198 5.22 24.97 -2.81
CA GLN A 198 5.07 23.64 -2.20
C GLN A 198 5.33 22.47 -3.18
N SER A 199 5.44 22.72 -4.48
CA SER A 199 5.82 21.75 -5.51
C SER A 199 7.32 21.46 -5.58
N ILE A 200 8.16 22.32 -4.99
CA ILE A 200 9.61 22.12 -4.92
C ILE A 200 9.91 20.82 -4.16
N VAL A 201 10.85 20.03 -4.69
CA VAL A 201 11.33 18.83 -4.02
C VAL A 201 12.61 19.16 -3.26
N LYS A 202 12.61 18.93 -1.95
CA LYS A 202 13.81 19.07 -1.11
C LYS A 202 14.49 17.72 -0.97
N ALA A 203 15.76 17.62 -1.33
CA ALA A 203 16.53 16.40 -1.21
C ALA A 203 17.77 16.63 -0.36
N ALA A 204 18.00 15.76 0.62
CA ALA A 204 19.13 15.90 1.53
C ALA A 204 19.75 14.54 1.85
N ARG A 205 21.09 14.54 1.97
CA ARG A 205 21.89 13.42 2.48
C ARG A 205 22.28 13.72 3.92
N PHE A 206 21.97 12.82 4.85
CA PHE A 206 22.19 13.00 6.28
C PHE A 206 23.13 11.97 6.87
N LYS A 207 24.08 12.37 7.71
CA LYS A 207 24.95 11.40 8.41
C LYS A 207 24.16 10.59 9.44
N GLY A 208 24.36 9.27 9.48
CA GLY A 208 23.67 8.37 10.41
C GLY A 208 22.20 8.17 10.05
N GLN A 209 21.32 8.21 11.05
CA GLN A 209 19.87 7.99 10.92
C GLN A 209 19.01 9.20 11.34
N SER A 210 19.63 10.33 11.69
CA SER A 210 18.94 11.54 12.15
C SER A 210 19.01 12.64 11.11
N VAL A 211 18.05 13.56 11.14
CA VAL A 211 17.99 14.73 10.24
C VAL A 211 18.81 15.94 10.73
N VAL A 212 19.76 15.72 11.65
CA VAL A 212 20.52 16.80 12.30
C VAL A 212 21.74 17.23 11.49
N LYS A 213 22.47 16.27 10.89
CA LYS A 213 23.74 16.54 10.21
C LYS A 213 23.62 16.32 8.71
N PHE A 214 23.45 17.42 7.97
CA PHE A 214 23.43 17.44 6.50
C PHE A 214 24.85 17.24 5.94
N LEU A 215 24.96 16.41 4.91
CA LEU A 215 26.17 16.19 4.12
C LEU A 215 26.04 16.81 2.72
N ASP A 216 24.83 16.83 2.17
CA ASP A 216 24.46 17.54 0.94
C ASP A 216 22.97 17.89 1.01
N GLU A 217 22.57 18.99 0.37
CA GLU A 217 21.19 19.42 0.25
C GLU A 217 20.96 20.08 -1.11
N LYS A 218 19.81 19.80 -1.72
CA LYS A 218 19.39 20.43 -2.96
C LYS A 218 17.88 20.60 -3.03
N GLU A 219 17.46 21.71 -3.60
CA GLU A 219 16.08 21.95 -4.00
C GLU A 219 15.93 21.78 -5.53
N PHE A 220 14.86 21.10 -5.94
CA PHE A 220 14.50 20.94 -7.35
C PHE A 220 13.21 21.71 -7.63
N ASP A 221 13.37 22.77 -8.41
CA ASP A 221 12.29 23.59 -8.96
C ASP A 221 12.22 23.41 -10.49
N GLY A 222 11.04 23.68 -11.03
CA GLY A 222 10.71 23.51 -12.44
C GLY A 222 9.67 22.42 -12.67
N SER A 223 9.46 22.11 -13.95
CA SER A 223 8.50 21.09 -14.36
C SER A 223 8.65 19.83 -13.50
N ILE A 224 7.55 19.36 -12.92
CA ILE A 224 7.57 18.15 -12.10
C ILE A 224 8.01 16.91 -12.92
N ILE A 225 7.90 16.96 -14.25
CA ILE A 225 8.42 15.93 -15.16
C ILE A 225 9.96 15.92 -15.11
N HIS A 226 10.59 17.10 -15.13
CA HIS A 226 12.04 17.24 -14.96
C HIS A 226 12.49 16.95 -13.53
N CYS A 227 11.70 17.31 -12.52
CA CYS A 227 12.00 17.02 -11.12
C CYS A 227 12.17 15.51 -10.86
N VAL A 228 11.49 14.63 -11.61
CA VAL A 228 11.71 13.17 -11.53
C VAL A 228 13.18 12.83 -11.82
N ASP A 229 13.69 13.28 -12.96
CA ASP A 229 15.05 12.92 -13.39
C ASP A 229 16.11 13.62 -12.52
N GLN A 230 15.89 14.87 -12.13
CA GLN A 230 16.78 15.59 -11.21
C GLN A 230 16.87 14.91 -9.84
N THR A 231 15.72 14.51 -9.27
CA THR A 231 15.66 13.79 -8.01
C THR A 231 16.36 12.44 -8.11
N MET A 232 16.11 11.68 -9.18
CA MET A 232 16.77 10.39 -9.39
C MET A 232 18.29 10.53 -9.55
N ASN A 233 18.76 11.58 -10.23
CA ASN A 233 20.19 11.87 -10.37
C ASN A 233 20.84 12.22 -9.03
N PHE A 234 20.13 12.94 -8.16
CA PHE A 234 20.59 13.21 -6.80
C PHE A 234 20.66 11.93 -5.97
N ILE A 235 19.64 11.07 -6.04
CA ILE A 235 19.64 9.79 -5.34
C ILE A 235 20.83 8.93 -5.79
N LYS A 236 21.02 8.74 -7.10
CA LYS A 236 22.13 7.96 -7.67
C LYS A 236 23.51 8.42 -7.20
N ARG A 237 23.71 9.72 -7.01
CA ARG A 237 24.98 10.29 -6.53
C ARG A 237 25.28 9.93 -5.07
N HIS A 238 24.25 9.60 -4.30
CA HIS A 238 24.32 9.43 -2.84
C HIS A 238 24.06 7.99 -2.36
N ILE A 239 23.87 7.05 -3.29
CA ILE A 239 23.76 5.62 -3.02
C ILE A 239 24.93 4.88 -3.67
N ASN A 240 25.31 3.72 -3.15
CA ASN A 240 26.41 2.97 -3.72
C ASN A 240 25.94 1.98 -4.80
N THR A 241 26.88 1.57 -5.63
CA THR A 241 26.73 0.55 -6.67
C THR A 241 27.81 -0.50 -6.47
N GLU A 242 27.41 -1.76 -6.44
CA GLU A 242 28.32 -2.89 -6.52
C GLU A 242 28.47 -3.32 -7.99
N PHE A 243 29.69 -3.62 -8.42
CA PHE A 243 29.95 -4.16 -9.74
C PHE A 243 30.18 -5.67 -9.63
N VAL A 244 29.30 -6.46 -10.24
CA VAL A 244 29.42 -7.92 -10.28
C VAL A 244 29.91 -8.33 -11.66
N ILE A 245 31.05 -9.04 -11.69
CA ILE A 245 31.58 -9.65 -12.91
C ILE A 245 30.89 -11.01 -13.06
N THR A 246 29.74 -11.03 -13.72
CA THR A 246 29.23 -12.27 -14.31
C THR A 246 29.98 -12.45 -15.63
N GLY A 247 30.36 -13.66 -16.05
CA GLY A 247 31.24 -13.92 -17.21
C GLY A 247 30.75 -13.44 -18.60
N LYS A 248 29.80 -12.49 -18.64
CA LYS A 248 29.39 -11.68 -19.78
C LYS A 248 30.41 -10.55 -20.05
N PRO A 249 30.42 -9.96 -21.26
CA PRO A 249 31.30 -8.84 -21.60
C PRO A 249 31.04 -7.57 -20.77
N GLU A 250 29.81 -7.38 -20.29
CA GLU A 250 29.39 -6.21 -19.51
C GLU A 250 29.24 -6.59 -18.03
N ARG A 251 29.72 -5.70 -17.14
CA ARG A 251 29.57 -5.83 -15.69
C ARG A 251 28.12 -5.54 -15.29
N ASP A 252 27.58 -6.34 -14.38
CA ASP A 252 26.27 -6.08 -13.80
C ASP A 252 26.41 -5.05 -12.66
N GLU A 253 25.62 -3.96 -12.72
CA GLU A 253 25.59 -2.90 -11.70
C GLU A 253 24.43 -3.13 -10.72
N ILE A 254 24.75 -3.48 -9.47
CA ILE A 254 23.75 -3.72 -8.42
C ILE A 254 23.77 -2.58 -7.42
N TRP A 255 22.79 -1.68 -7.55
CA TRP A 255 22.60 -0.53 -6.68
C TRP A 255 22.14 -0.95 -5.28
N ASP A 256 22.49 -0.15 -4.26
CA ASP A 256 22.02 -0.33 -2.87
C ASP A 256 20.49 -0.40 -2.74
N TYR A 257 19.79 0.20 -3.72
CA TYR A 257 18.34 0.28 -3.83
C TYR A 257 17.90 0.10 -5.29
N PRO A 258 16.75 -0.53 -5.57
CA PRO A 258 16.22 -0.67 -6.92
C PRO A 258 15.82 0.68 -7.52
N LEU A 259 16.53 1.11 -8.57
CA LEU A 259 16.28 2.39 -9.22
C LEU A 259 14.87 2.52 -9.81
N LEU A 260 14.28 1.41 -10.27
CA LEU A 260 12.91 1.38 -10.80
C LEU A 260 11.88 1.64 -9.69
N ALA A 261 12.05 1.02 -8.51
CA ALA A 261 11.17 1.25 -7.37
C ALA A 261 11.27 2.68 -6.84
N LEU A 262 12.50 3.22 -6.78
CA LEU A 262 12.74 4.60 -6.37
C LEU A 262 12.10 5.59 -7.35
N ARG A 263 12.22 5.35 -8.66
CA ARG A 263 11.60 6.19 -9.69
C ARG A 263 10.07 6.18 -9.55
N GLU A 264 9.48 5.00 -9.40
CA GLU A 264 8.04 4.83 -9.16
C GLU A 264 7.59 5.59 -7.90
N ALA A 265 8.33 5.47 -6.80
CA ALA A 265 8.03 6.16 -5.55
C ALA A 265 8.15 7.70 -5.67
N VAL A 266 9.16 8.21 -6.39
CA VAL A 266 9.32 9.65 -6.66
C VAL A 266 8.17 10.18 -7.53
N ILE A 267 7.80 9.45 -8.58
CA ILE A 267 6.68 9.84 -9.45
C ILE A 267 5.38 9.86 -8.65
N ASN A 268 5.11 8.81 -7.86
CA ASN A 268 3.92 8.75 -7.00
C ASN A 268 3.91 9.89 -5.98
N ALA A 269 5.06 10.23 -5.41
CA ALA A 269 5.18 11.37 -4.51
C ALA A 269 4.81 12.70 -5.19
N LEU A 270 5.13 12.89 -6.47
CA LEU A 270 4.83 14.12 -7.23
C LEU A 270 3.37 14.21 -7.69
N ILE A 271 2.81 13.12 -8.21
CA ILE A 271 1.48 13.16 -8.84
C ILE A 271 0.34 12.88 -7.86
N HIS A 272 0.59 12.20 -6.74
CA HIS A 272 -0.43 11.94 -5.71
C HIS A 272 -0.35 12.90 -4.51
N ARG A 273 0.63 13.82 -4.48
CA ARG A 273 0.77 14.84 -3.43
C ARG A 273 -0.51 15.63 -3.16
N ASP A 274 -0.78 15.96 -1.90
CA ASP A 274 -1.73 17.03 -1.57
C ASP A 274 -1.10 18.41 -1.82
N TYR A 275 -1.50 19.05 -2.92
CA TYR A 275 -0.98 20.37 -3.28
C TYR A 275 -1.54 21.53 -2.45
N ASN A 276 -2.53 21.28 -1.59
CA ASN A 276 -3.01 22.27 -0.63
C ASN A 276 -2.19 22.26 0.66
N ASP A 277 -1.37 21.23 0.89
CA ASP A 277 -0.40 21.23 1.97
C ASP A 277 0.79 22.12 1.59
N SER A 278 1.26 22.95 2.52
CA SER A 278 2.39 23.87 2.30
C SER A 278 3.76 23.19 2.39
N GLY A 279 3.85 21.98 2.95
CA GLY A 279 5.10 21.25 3.09
C GLY A 279 5.63 20.74 1.75
N ASN A 280 6.93 20.66 1.55
CA ASN A 280 7.52 20.12 0.32
C ASN A 280 7.61 18.59 0.34
N ILE A 281 7.73 17.97 -0.85
CA ILE A 281 8.22 16.57 -0.93
C ILE A 281 9.64 16.55 -0.40
N GLN A 282 9.98 15.55 0.42
CA GLN A 282 11.30 15.41 0.99
C GLN A 282 11.91 14.06 0.64
N ILE A 283 13.10 14.10 0.06
CA ILE A 283 13.93 12.93 -0.24
C ILE A 283 15.05 12.91 0.79
N ARG A 284 14.98 11.97 1.73
CA ARG A 284 15.92 11.88 2.85
C ARG A 284 16.79 10.64 2.70
N ILE A 285 18.07 10.84 2.43
CA ILE A 285 19.02 9.74 2.27
C ILE A 285 19.88 9.64 3.54
N PHE A 286 19.86 8.49 4.18
CA PHE A 286 20.61 8.17 5.40
C PHE A 286 21.71 7.16 5.12
N ASP A 287 22.52 6.81 6.12
CA ASP A 287 23.61 5.83 5.93
C ASP A 287 23.11 4.41 5.58
N SER A 288 21.90 4.05 6.02
CA SER A 288 21.32 2.70 5.86
C SER A 288 19.88 2.68 5.33
N SER A 289 19.32 3.83 5.00
CA SER A 289 17.93 3.95 4.53
C SER A 289 17.71 5.16 3.65
N LEU A 290 16.65 5.12 2.86
CA LEU A 290 16.17 6.23 2.05
C LEU A 290 14.67 6.38 2.32
N GLU A 291 14.23 7.61 2.60
CA GLU A 291 12.81 7.92 2.81
C GLU A 291 12.33 8.95 1.80
N ILE A 292 11.13 8.71 1.25
CA ILE A 292 10.42 9.65 0.39
C ILE A 292 9.16 10.08 1.13
N TRP A 293 9.11 11.34 1.54
CA TRP A 293 7.99 11.95 2.24
C TRP A 293 7.17 12.77 1.24
N SER A 294 5.91 12.39 1.02
CA SER A 294 4.96 13.15 0.20
C SER A 294 3.84 13.72 1.08
N PRO A 295 3.60 15.04 1.05
CA PRO A 295 2.50 15.67 1.78
C PRO A 295 1.13 15.11 1.40
N GLY A 296 0.27 14.94 2.41
CA GLY A 296 -1.02 14.28 2.28
C GLY A 296 -0.97 12.81 2.68
N ILE A 297 -2.14 12.28 3.05
CA ILE A 297 -2.33 10.88 3.48
C ILE A 297 -2.98 10.06 2.37
N LEU A 298 -3.13 8.75 2.54
CA LEU A 298 -3.83 7.91 1.57
C LEU A 298 -5.34 8.23 1.57
N PRO A 299 -6.01 8.08 0.40
CA PRO A 299 -7.47 8.01 0.35
C PRO A 299 -8.00 6.92 1.30
N LYS A 300 -9.15 7.16 1.93
CA LYS A 300 -9.75 6.25 2.91
C LYS A 300 -9.92 4.81 2.40
N GLU A 301 -10.14 4.66 1.09
CA GLU A 301 -10.46 3.38 0.47
C GLU A 301 -9.23 2.50 0.32
N ILE A 302 -8.03 3.08 0.43
CA ILE A 302 -6.76 2.38 0.28
C ILE A 302 -6.24 2.00 1.67
N ASN A 303 -6.14 0.70 1.93
CA ASN A 303 -5.60 0.22 3.20
C ASN A 303 -4.08 0.12 3.16
N ILE A 304 -3.40 0.95 3.96
CA ILE A 304 -1.94 0.97 4.02
C ILE A 304 -1.31 -0.41 4.30
N LYS A 305 -1.98 -1.29 5.06
CA LYS A 305 -1.47 -2.63 5.40
C LYS A 305 -1.39 -3.56 4.18
N ASN A 306 -2.29 -3.37 3.22
CA ASN A 306 -2.45 -4.24 2.06
C ASN A 306 -2.29 -3.47 0.74
N ILE A 307 -1.68 -2.29 0.77
CA ILE A 307 -1.63 -1.33 -0.36
C ILE A 307 -1.02 -1.92 -1.64
N PHE A 308 -0.16 -2.93 -1.53
CA PHE A 308 0.47 -3.62 -2.64
C PHE A 308 -0.35 -4.81 -3.19
N LEU A 309 -1.47 -5.16 -2.56
CA LEU A 309 -2.44 -6.17 -3.02
C LEU A 309 -3.66 -5.52 -3.71
N GLU A 310 -3.79 -4.20 -3.61
CA GLU A 310 -4.89 -3.44 -4.17
C GLU A 310 -4.49 -2.84 -5.52
N ASN A 311 -5.32 -3.05 -6.54
CA ASN A 311 -5.10 -2.48 -7.88
C ASN A 311 -6.05 -1.29 -8.16
N ARG A 312 -6.69 -0.74 -7.12
CA ARG A 312 -7.63 0.36 -7.27
C ARG A 312 -6.87 1.70 -7.31
N SER A 313 -6.85 2.33 -8.47
CA SER A 313 -6.28 3.67 -8.63
C SER A 313 -7.29 4.74 -8.19
N ILE A 314 -6.96 5.51 -7.14
CA ILE A 314 -7.74 6.66 -6.67
C ILE A 314 -6.83 7.90 -6.69
N PRO A 315 -6.70 8.56 -7.86
CA PRO A 315 -5.81 9.71 -8.00
C PRO A 315 -6.39 10.96 -7.33
N ARG A 316 -5.58 11.60 -6.47
CA ARG A 316 -5.87 12.93 -5.92
C ARG A 316 -5.80 14.00 -7.01
N ASN A 317 -4.76 13.98 -7.84
CA ASN A 317 -4.58 14.92 -8.94
C ASN A 317 -4.79 14.18 -10.28
N LYS A 318 -6.06 14.10 -10.71
CA LYS A 318 -6.48 13.32 -11.89
C LYS A 318 -5.80 13.78 -13.17
N LYS A 319 -5.67 15.10 -13.39
CA LYS A 319 -5.05 15.66 -14.58
C LYS A 319 -3.54 15.45 -14.58
N LEU A 320 -2.87 15.54 -13.44
CA LEU A 320 -1.43 15.19 -13.34
C LEU A 320 -1.18 13.73 -13.70
N VAL A 321 -1.97 12.81 -13.12
CA VAL A 321 -1.88 11.37 -13.40
C VAL A 321 -2.18 11.08 -14.88
N GLU A 322 -3.20 11.75 -15.46
CA GLU A 322 -3.52 11.64 -16.89
C GLU A 322 -2.32 12.04 -17.78
N ILE A 323 -1.68 13.17 -17.50
CA ILE A 323 -0.50 13.64 -18.26
C ILE A 323 0.63 12.61 -18.14
N PHE A 324 0.98 12.19 -16.92
CA PHE A 324 2.07 11.24 -16.68
C PHE A 324 1.82 9.88 -17.35
N HIS A 325 0.56 9.45 -17.40
CA HIS A 325 0.16 8.24 -18.12
C HIS A 325 0.32 8.41 -19.64
N GLN A 326 -0.15 9.53 -20.21
CA GLN A 326 -0.05 9.82 -21.65
C GLN A 326 1.41 9.92 -22.16
N ILE A 327 2.35 10.29 -21.29
CA ILE A 327 3.79 10.33 -21.61
C ILE A 327 4.56 9.07 -21.16
N ASN A 328 3.84 7.99 -20.82
CA ASN A 328 4.37 6.68 -20.42
C ASN A 328 5.33 6.75 -19.22
N LEU A 329 5.07 7.64 -18.25
CA LEU A 329 5.80 7.66 -16.98
C LEU A 329 5.13 6.82 -15.89
N VAL A 330 3.82 6.59 -15.98
CA VAL A 330 3.06 5.73 -15.07
C VAL A 330 2.07 4.84 -15.82
N GLU A 331 1.65 3.76 -15.18
CA GLU A 331 0.53 2.92 -15.63
C GLU A 331 -0.79 3.33 -14.96
N SER A 332 -1.91 3.04 -15.61
CA SER A 332 -3.25 3.36 -15.10
C SER A 332 -3.88 2.27 -14.22
N TRP A 333 -3.23 1.12 -14.08
CA TRP A 333 -3.79 -0.10 -13.45
C TRP A 333 -3.55 -0.21 -11.94
N GLY A 334 -2.99 0.81 -11.29
CA GLY A 334 -2.74 0.80 -9.84
C GLY A 334 -1.60 -0.14 -9.39
N THR A 335 -0.77 -0.61 -10.33
CA THR A 335 0.31 -1.60 -10.09
C THR A 335 1.56 -1.00 -9.44
N GLY A 336 1.61 0.32 -9.21
CA GLY A 336 2.80 1.03 -8.76
C GLY A 336 3.38 0.48 -7.45
N PHE A 337 2.54 0.27 -6.43
CA PHE A 337 3.00 -0.29 -5.15
C PHE A 337 3.50 -1.72 -5.27
N GLN A 338 2.80 -2.56 -6.04
CA GLN A 338 3.22 -3.93 -6.32
C GLN A 338 4.59 -3.94 -7.01
N ARG A 339 4.79 -3.09 -8.01
CA ARG A 339 6.08 -2.93 -8.72
C ARG A 339 7.20 -2.53 -7.76
N ILE A 340 6.98 -1.56 -6.87
CA ILE A 340 7.99 -1.17 -5.88
C ILE A 340 8.40 -2.39 -5.04
N VAL A 341 7.44 -3.18 -4.56
CA VAL A 341 7.71 -4.36 -3.74
C VAL A 341 8.45 -5.44 -4.52
N GLU A 342 8.02 -5.73 -5.75
CA GLU A 342 8.65 -6.72 -6.62
C GLU A 342 10.10 -6.34 -6.97
N GLU A 343 10.35 -5.08 -7.31
CA GLU A 343 11.69 -4.59 -7.62
C GLU A 343 12.62 -4.60 -6.39
N CYS A 344 12.08 -4.30 -5.19
CA CYS A 344 12.84 -4.48 -3.95
C CYS A 344 13.22 -5.94 -3.71
N LYS A 345 12.28 -6.86 -3.92
CA LYS A 345 12.54 -8.30 -3.79
C LYS A 345 13.59 -8.78 -4.80
N LYS A 346 13.50 -8.35 -6.06
CA LYS A 346 14.48 -8.69 -7.12
C LYS A 346 15.88 -8.17 -6.79
N ASN A 347 15.99 -6.97 -6.23
CA ASN A 347 17.27 -6.36 -5.86
C ASN A 347 17.84 -6.85 -4.51
N GLY A 348 17.15 -7.77 -3.82
CA GLY A 348 17.57 -8.30 -2.51
C GLY A 348 17.34 -7.35 -1.34
N ASN A 349 16.55 -6.29 -1.51
CA ASN A 349 16.13 -5.41 -0.41
C ASN A 349 15.01 -6.05 0.41
N LYS A 350 14.92 -5.63 1.67
CA LYS A 350 13.70 -5.85 2.47
C LYS A 350 12.54 -5.09 1.83
N MET A 351 11.33 -5.56 2.09
CA MET A 351 10.11 -4.88 1.66
C MET A 351 10.12 -3.42 2.16
N PRO A 352 9.76 -2.44 1.31
CA PRO A 352 9.65 -1.05 1.74
C PRO A 352 8.55 -0.89 2.79
N GLU A 353 8.76 0.03 3.72
CA GLU A 353 7.78 0.39 4.72
C GLU A 353 6.92 1.55 4.21
N PHE A 354 5.60 1.36 4.21
CA PHE A 354 4.61 2.39 3.89
C PHE A 354 3.98 2.88 5.18
N SER A 355 3.99 4.20 5.43
CA SER A 355 3.46 4.78 6.67
C SER A 355 2.85 6.17 6.46
N GLU A 356 1.93 6.57 7.32
CA GLU A 356 1.45 7.95 7.42
C GLU A 356 2.07 8.58 8.68
N LYS A 357 2.87 9.64 8.50
CA LYS A 357 3.59 10.32 9.58
C LYS A 357 3.38 11.82 9.46
N ALA A 358 2.85 12.44 10.52
CA ALA A 358 2.65 13.89 10.60
C ALA A 358 1.94 14.50 9.36
N GLY A 359 0.90 13.83 8.85
CA GLY A 359 0.13 14.28 7.69
C GLY A 359 0.77 14.02 6.32
N ALA A 360 1.91 13.32 6.28
CA ALA A 360 2.59 12.90 5.05
C ALA A 360 2.54 11.38 4.88
N PHE A 361 2.45 10.92 3.65
CA PHE A 361 2.67 9.54 3.26
C PHE A 361 4.17 9.32 3.02
N VAL A 362 4.72 8.29 3.64
CA VAL A 362 6.15 8.02 3.66
C VAL A 362 6.42 6.62 3.16
N ILE A 363 7.31 6.52 2.16
CA ILE A 363 7.88 5.26 1.68
C ILE A 363 9.33 5.20 2.16
N ALA A 364 9.66 4.21 2.99
CA ALA A 364 11.01 4.01 3.51
C ALA A 364 11.64 2.72 2.95
N PHE A 365 12.81 2.87 2.34
CA PHE A 365 13.61 1.78 1.81
C PHE A 365 14.78 1.51 2.75
N LYS A 366 15.03 0.24 3.06
CA LYS A 366 16.27 -0.20 3.72
C LYS A 366 17.33 -0.54 2.69
N ARG A 367 18.57 -0.13 2.95
CA ARG A 367 19.73 -0.51 2.13
C ARG A 367 19.78 -2.03 2.05
N ARG A 368 20.07 -2.60 0.87
CA ARG A 368 20.28 -4.05 0.77
C ARG A 368 21.48 -4.46 1.62
N GLU A 369 21.37 -5.61 2.26
CA GLU A 369 22.53 -6.24 2.88
C GLU A 369 23.38 -6.80 1.73
N SER A 370 24.66 -6.42 1.66
CA SER A 370 25.56 -6.98 0.67
C SER A 370 25.58 -8.50 0.85
N THR A 371 25.25 -9.22 -0.21
CA THR A 371 25.49 -10.65 -0.29
C THR A 371 26.98 -10.85 -0.48
N ASP A 372 27.74 -10.93 0.61
CA ASP A 372 28.99 -11.70 0.60
C ASP A 372 28.60 -13.10 0.11
N LEU A 373 28.94 -13.44 -1.12
CA LEU A 373 28.63 -14.74 -1.73
C LEU A 373 29.14 -15.90 -0.85
N GLU A 374 30.20 -15.67 -0.07
CA GLU A 374 30.72 -16.59 0.94
C GLU A 374 29.68 -16.92 2.03
N LYS A 375 28.99 -15.92 2.60
CA LYS A 375 27.97 -16.13 3.65
C LYS A 375 26.70 -16.79 3.12
N LEU A 376 26.38 -16.59 1.84
CA LEU A 376 25.24 -17.26 1.19
C LEU A 376 25.56 -18.73 0.90
N GLY A 377 26.80 -19.03 0.50
CA GLY A 377 27.31 -20.40 0.34
C GLY A 377 27.30 -21.18 1.64
N GLU A 378 27.72 -20.57 2.74
CA GLU A 378 27.67 -21.18 4.09
C GLU A 378 26.22 -21.47 4.53
N LYS A 379 25.31 -20.49 4.42
CA LYS A 379 23.90 -20.69 4.80
C LYS A 379 23.15 -21.69 3.93
N LEU A 380 23.44 -21.73 2.62
CA LEU A 380 22.87 -22.74 1.72
C LEU A 380 23.47 -24.11 1.99
N GLY A 381 24.78 -24.20 2.26
CA GLY A 381 25.48 -25.42 2.64
C GLY A 381 24.96 -26.03 3.93
N GLU A 382 24.73 -25.20 4.96
CA GLU A 382 24.13 -25.64 6.23
C GLU A 382 22.70 -26.16 6.04
N LYS A 383 21.83 -25.40 5.36
CA LYS A 383 20.44 -25.82 5.12
C LYS A 383 20.31 -27.04 4.21
N LEU A 384 21.16 -27.18 3.20
CA LEU A 384 21.20 -28.37 2.34
C LEU A 384 21.76 -29.55 3.12
N GLY A 385 22.81 -29.34 3.92
CA GLY A 385 23.44 -30.34 4.77
C GLY A 385 22.50 -30.93 5.80
N GLU A 386 21.73 -30.09 6.51
CA GLU A 386 20.71 -30.54 7.48
C GLU A 386 19.62 -31.38 6.80
N LYS A 387 19.06 -30.88 5.69
CA LYS A 387 17.95 -31.56 4.98
C LYS A 387 18.37 -32.87 4.31
N LEU A 388 19.61 -32.95 3.82
CA LEU A 388 20.20 -34.19 3.30
C LEU A 388 20.54 -35.17 4.45
N GLY A 389 21.04 -34.66 5.57
CA GLY A 389 21.36 -35.44 6.76
C GLY A 389 20.15 -36.17 7.34
N GLU A 390 19.02 -35.46 7.48
CA GLU A 390 17.75 -36.02 7.98
C GLU A 390 17.23 -37.14 7.07
N LYS A 391 17.17 -36.91 5.75
CA LYS A 391 16.72 -37.93 4.78
C LYS A 391 17.65 -39.15 4.71
N LEU A 392 18.95 -38.95 4.87
CA LEU A 392 19.92 -40.05 4.92
C LEU A 392 19.72 -40.91 6.18
N GLY A 393 19.41 -40.30 7.32
CA GLY A 393 19.09 -41.02 8.55
C GLY A 393 17.81 -41.86 8.44
N GLU A 394 16.73 -41.30 7.88
CA GLU A 394 15.48 -42.03 7.66
C GLU A 394 15.63 -43.25 6.75
N ASN A 395 16.41 -43.10 5.67
CA ASN A 395 16.66 -44.20 4.73
C ASN A 395 17.47 -45.33 5.38
N GLN A 396 18.44 -45.00 6.24
CA GLN A 396 19.23 -45.98 6.98
C GLN A 396 18.38 -46.82 7.93
N GLU A 397 17.43 -46.20 8.63
CA GLU A 397 16.50 -46.94 9.48
C GLU A 397 15.60 -47.89 8.70
N LYS A 398 15.08 -47.43 7.55
CA LYS A 398 14.24 -48.28 6.69
C LYS A 398 15.04 -49.45 6.12
N ILE A 399 16.28 -49.22 5.66
CA ILE A 399 17.19 -50.29 5.21
C ILE A 399 17.41 -51.34 6.30
N LEU A 400 17.62 -50.93 7.55
CA LEU A 400 17.78 -51.86 8.67
C LEU A 400 16.51 -52.71 8.91
N LYS A 401 15.32 -52.10 8.81
CA LYS A 401 14.04 -52.83 8.91
C LYS A 401 13.89 -53.87 7.81
N PHE A 402 14.21 -53.51 6.55
CA PHE A 402 14.15 -54.45 5.44
C PHE A 402 15.16 -55.60 5.57
N ILE A 403 16.40 -55.31 6.01
CA ILE A 403 17.41 -56.35 6.29
C ILE A 403 16.95 -57.27 7.43
N GLN A 404 16.23 -56.74 8.42
CA GLN A 404 15.69 -57.55 9.52
C GLN A 404 14.61 -58.53 9.04
N LEU A 405 13.77 -58.09 8.10
CA LEU A 405 12.70 -58.92 7.51
C LEU A 405 13.25 -59.93 6.51
N ASN A 406 14.22 -59.53 5.69
CA ASN A 406 14.87 -60.39 4.69
C ASN A 406 16.38 -60.16 4.70
N LYS A 407 17.12 -61.08 5.33
CA LYS A 407 18.58 -61.02 5.42
C LYS A 407 19.27 -61.15 4.05
N ASN A 408 18.61 -61.73 3.06
CA ASN A 408 19.16 -61.93 1.71
C ASN A 408 18.85 -60.78 0.75
N ILE A 409 18.18 -59.72 1.22
CA ILE A 409 17.74 -58.63 0.35
C ILE A 409 18.91 -57.99 -0.41
N THR A 410 18.69 -57.82 -1.71
CA THR A 410 19.66 -57.25 -2.65
C THR A 410 19.58 -55.74 -2.68
N ILE A 411 20.61 -55.10 -3.23
CA ILE A 411 20.64 -53.64 -3.42
C ILE A 411 19.52 -53.18 -4.35
N SER A 412 19.22 -53.97 -5.40
CA SER A 412 18.15 -53.67 -6.35
C SER A 412 16.77 -53.71 -5.69
N GLU A 413 16.50 -54.73 -4.86
CA GLU A 413 15.23 -54.83 -4.12
C GLU A 413 15.08 -53.70 -3.09
N LEU A 414 16.16 -53.35 -2.38
CA LEU A 414 16.15 -52.20 -1.46
C LEU A 414 15.89 -50.87 -2.21
N ALA A 415 16.44 -50.71 -3.41
CA ALA A 415 16.25 -49.52 -4.22
C ALA A 415 14.77 -49.36 -4.66
N GLU A 416 14.14 -50.48 -5.04
CA GLU A 416 12.74 -50.52 -5.44
C GLU A 416 11.79 -50.25 -4.26
N GLU A 417 11.99 -50.95 -3.12
CA GLU A 417 11.15 -50.81 -1.92
C GLU A 417 11.25 -49.42 -1.27
N LEU A 418 12.42 -48.78 -1.35
CA LEU A 418 12.64 -47.45 -0.78
C LEU A 418 12.41 -46.32 -1.80
N MET A 419 12.15 -46.65 -3.06
CA MET A 419 12.05 -45.71 -4.18
C MET A 419 13.25 -44.74 -4.26
N ILE A 420 14.46 -45.26 -4.08
CA ILE A 420 15.72 -44.50 -4.21
C ILE A 420 16.69 -45.21 -5.16
N SER A 421 17.70 -44.50 -5.66
CA SER A 421 18.66 -45.10 -6.59
C SER A 421 19.52 -46.18 -5.91
N SER A 422 19.97 -47.18 -6.68
CA SER A 422 20.90 -48.21 -6.20
C SER A 422 22.18 -47.62 -5.60
N THR A 423 22.70 -46.54 -6.19
CA THR A 423 23.84 -45.78 -5.65
C THR A 423 23.54 -45.16 -4.28
N ALA A 424 22.32 -44.66 -4.06
CA ALA A 424 21.92 -44.15 -2.75
C ALA A 424 21.80 -45.27 -1.71
N VAL A 425 21.30 -46.45 -2.09
CA VAL A 425 21.29 -47.64 -1.23
C VAL A 425 22.71 -48.08 -0.86
N GLU A 426 23.61 -48.16 -1.84
CA GLU A 426 25.02 -48.52 -1.63
C GLU A 426 25.72 -47.57 -0.65
N ASN A 427 25.51 -46.26 -0.81
CA ASN A 427 26.07 -45.25 0.09
C ASN A 427 25.55 -45.40 1.53
N ASN A 428 24.25 -45.66 1.70
CA ASN A 428 23.66 -45.88 3.03
C ASN A 428 24.14 -47.20 3.66
N LEU A 429 24.26 -48.28 2.88
CA LEU A 429 24.82 -49.56 3.35
C LEU A 429 26.30 -49.42 3.74
N ALA A 430 27.09 -48.69 2.96
CA ALA A 430 28.50 -48.41 3.26
C ALA A 430 28.65 -47.65 4.58
N LYS A 431 27.78 -46.67 4.83
CA LYS A 431 27.74 -45.91 6.08
C LYS A 431 27.30 -46.78 7.27
N LEU A 432 26.23 -47.56 7.14
CA LEU A 432 25.78 -48.51 8.17
C LEU A 432 26.84 -49.58 8.49
N LYS A 433 27.63 -49.99 7.50
CA LYS A 433 28.77 -50.91 7.66
C LYS A 433 29.93 -50.23 8.39
N LYS A 434 30.25 -48.97 8.05
CA LYS A 434 31.29 -48.17 8.72
C LYS A 434 30.94 -47.87 10.18
N GLU A 435 29.66 -47.64 10.47
CA GLU A 435 29.12 -47.45 11.82
C GLU A 435 28.99 -48.78 12.59
N GLY A 436 29.29 -49.91 11.96
CA GLY A 436 29.24 -51.23 12.60
C GLY A 436 27.83 -51.70 12.93
N ARG A 437 26.80 -51.16 12.27
CA ARG A 437 25.39 -51.58 12.46
C ARG A 437 25.05 -52.82 11.65
N ILE A 438 25.70 -53.03 10.50
CA ILE A 438 25.50 -54.21 9.63
C ILE A 438 26.83 -54.82 9.15
N LYS A 439 26.80 -56.11 8.79
CA LYS A 439 27.89 -56.85 8.14
C LYS A 439 27.34 -57.68 6.99
N ARG A 440 28.05 -57.72 5.86
CA ARG A 440 27.81 -58.72 4.80
C ARG A 440 28.53 -60.02 5.17
N VAL A 441 27.83 -61.15 5.13
CA VAL A 441 28.36 -62.48 5.42
C VAL A 441 28.19 -63.36 4.18
N GLY A 442 29.29 -63.94 3.70
CA GLY A 442 29.31 -64.73 2.46
C GLY A 442 29.77 -63.93 1.22
N PRO A 443 29.84 -64.57 0.05
CA PRO A 443 30.35 -63.98 -1.19
C PRO A 443 29.45 -62.85 -1.73
N ASP A 444 30.00 -62.00 -2.60
CA ASP A 444 29.28 -60.85 -3.18
C ASP A 444 27.98 -61.28 -3.88
N LYS A 445 28.03 -62.40 -4.60
CA LYS A 445 26.84 -63.10 -5.13
C LYS A 445 26.45 -64.23 -4.20
N GLY A 446 25.32 -64.11 -3.51
CA GLY A 446 24.75 -65.15 -2.64
C GLY A 446 25.01 -64.99 -1.13
N GLY A 447 25.73 -63.95 -0.71
CA GLY A 447 25.85 -63.58 0.71
C GLY A 447 24.60 -62.90 1.28
N TYR A 448 24.54 -62.75 2.61
CA TYR A 448 23.43 -62.15 3.33
C TYR A 448 23.90 -61.04 4.30
N TRP A 449 22.98 -60.16 4.68
CA TRP A 449 23.22 -59.08 5.63
C TRP A 449 22.91 -59.52 7.07
N LYS A 450 23.82 -59.20 7.99
CA LYS A 450 23.68 -59.44 9.43
C LYS A 450 23.75 -58.12 10.18
N ILE A 451 22.72 -57.81 10.97
CA ILE A 451 22.72 -56.65 11.88
C ILE A 451 23.59 -56.99 13.10
N ILE A 452 24.52 -56.11 13.47
CA ILE A 452 25.53 -56.33 14.52
C ILE A 452 25.15 -55.64 15.84
N LYS A 453 24.55 -54.44 15.77
CA LYS A 453 24.05 -53.67 16.93
C LYS A 453 22.68 -53.09 16.61
N LYS A 454 21.76 -53.15 17.59
CA LYS A 454 20.49 -52.41 17.54
C LYS A 454 20.79 -50.92 17.64
#